data_AF-A0AAV6J6M6-F1
#
_entry.id   AF-A0AAV6J6M6-F1
#
_cell.length_a   1.000
_cell.length_b   1.000
_cell.length_c   1.000
_cell.angle_alpha   90.00
_cell.angle_beta   90.00
_cell.angle_gamma   90.00
#
_symmetry.space_group_name_H-M   'P 1'
#
loop_
_entity.id
_entity.type
_entity.pdbx_description
1 polymer ?
#
loop_
_entity_poly.entity_id
_entity_poly.type
_entity_poly.pdbx_seq_one_letter_code
_entity_poly.pdbx_strand_id
1 'polypeptide(L)'
;MGHLLNPGDYALGFDLYGANSNDIELDKYKGMVVPDVILMKKSYEEKRQRKLGKPRAWKLKSLGMEVDDTTTKGRNEEEKRDSEYEQFLRDLEENPEMRFNISLYRNEEYQPSEMVSVTDGEDLPSVPLDELLADLDLSDEEDGESSMRE
;
A
#
# COMPACT_ATOMS: atom_id res chain seq x y z
N MET A 1 6.73 -19.24 -5.60
CA MET A 1 6.54 -18.87 -4.18
C MET A 1 7.71 -19.26 -3.27
N GLY A 2 8.54 -20.26 -3.61
CA GLY A 2 9.64 -20.69 -2.74
C GLY A 2 10.74 -19.64 -2.47
N HIS A 3 10.95 -18.68 -3.37
CA HIS A 3 11.86 -17.55 -3.14
C HIS A 3 11.19 -16.37 -2.40
N LEU A 4 9.87 -16.42 -2.20
CA LEU A 4 9.08 -15.32 -1.65
C LEU A 4 8.63 -15.62 -0.21
N LEU A 5 8.35 -16.88 0.10
CA LEU A 5 7.92 -17.34 1.41
C LEU A 5 9.11 -17.82 2.25
N ASN A 6 9.18 -17.32 3.48
CA ASN A 6 10.07 -17.75 4.54
C ASN A 6 9.27 -18.49 5.63
N PRO A 7 9.92 -19.32 6.47
CA PRO A 7 9.25 -19.94 7.61
C PRO A 7 8.65 -18.88 8.54
N GLY A 8 7.36 -19.01 8.87
CA GLY A 8 6.60 -18.05 9.68
C GLY A 8 5.77 -17.06 8.87
N ASP A 9 5.91 -17.01 7.55
CA ASP A 9 5.06 -16.19 6.69
C ASP A 9 3.63 -16.73 6.57
N TYR A 10 2.71 -15.79 6.31
CA TYR A 10 1.34 -16.09 5.94
C TYR A 10 1.21 -16.15 4.42
N ALA A 11 0.40 -17.08 3.92
CA ALA A 11 0.06 -17.22 2.51
C ALA A 11 -1.42 -17.52 2.35
N LEU A 12 -2.00 -16.99 1.28
CA LEU A 12 -3.35 -17.31 0.83
C LEU A 12 -3.27 -18.44 -0.19
N GLY A 13 -4.22 -19.36 -0.10
CA GLY A 13 -4.28 -20.53 -0.96
C GLY A 13 -5.63 -21.21 -0.89
N PHE A 14 -5.79 -22.22 -1.75
CA PHE A 14 -6.95 -23.10 -1.75
C PHE A 14 -6.64 -24.36 -0.96
N ASP A 15 -7.53 -24.70 -0.04
CA ASP A 15 -7.56 -26.01 0.62
C ASP A 15 -8.42 -26.94 -0.24
N LEU A 16 -7.77 -27.89 -0.91
CA LEU A 16 -8.42 -28.89 -1.75
C LEU A 16 -8.78 -30.16 -0.98
N TYR A 17 -8.15 -30.39 0.18
CA TYR A 17 -8.46 -31.54 1.02
C TYR A 17 -9.90 -31.48 1.55
N GLY A 18 -10.33 -30.30 2.00
CA GLY A 18 -11.71 -30.06 2.46
C GLY A 18 -12.71 -29.70 1.35
N ALA A 19 -12.27 -29.55 0.11
CA ALA A 19 -13.10 -29.05 -0.97
C ALA A 19 -14.00 -30.15 -1.56
N ASN A 20 -15.32 -29.97 -1.48
CA ASN A 20 -16.28 -30.81 -2.21
C ASN A 20 -16.56 -30.20 -3.59
N SER A 21 -15.83 -30.65 -4.60
CA SER A 21 -16.00 -30.22 -5.99
C SER A 21 -17.03 -31.09 -6.71
N ASN A 22 -18.06 -30.49 -7.31
CA ASN A 22 -19.01 -31.17 -8.21
C ASN A 22 -18.70 -30.84 -9.68
N ASP A 23 -17.42 -30.92 -10.05
CA ASP A 23 -16.95 -30.56 -11.39
C ASP A 23 -16.52 -31.81 -12.17
N ILE A 24 -17.13 -32.00 -13.33
CA ILE A 24 -16.93 -33.15 -14.23
C ILE A 24 -15.52 -33.15 -14.81
N GLU A 25 -14.87 -31.98 -14.94
CA GLU A 25 -13.48 -31.91 -15.40
C GLU A 25 -12.52 -32.44 -14.32
N LEU A 26 -12.77 -32.15 -13.05
CA LEU A 26 -11.98 -32.64 -11.92
C LEU A 26 -12.06 -34.16 -11.78
N ASP A 27 -13.21 -34.72 -12.14
CA ASP A 27 -13.46 -36.17 -12.17
C ASP A 27 -12.56 -36.92 -13.15
N LYS A 28 -12.15 -36.28 -14.26
CA LYS A 28 -11.19 -36.87 -15.22
C LYS A 28 -9.80 -37.03 -14.62
N TYR A 29 -9.50 -36.25 -13.58
CA TYR A 29 -8.21 -36.20 -12.91
C TYR A 29 -8.18 -36.96 -11.57
N LYS A 30 -9.28 -37.62 -11.18
CA LYS A 30 -9.38 -38.47 -9.97
C LYS A 30 -8.32 -39.59 -9.89
N GLY A 31 -7.70 -39.96 -11.01
CA GLY A 31 -6.61 -40.94 -11.06
C GLY A 31 -5.20 -40.35 -10.83
N MET A 32 -5.08 -39.03 -10.67
CA MET A 32 -3.81 -38.35 -10.41
C MET A 32 -3.73 -37.90 -8.95
N VAL A 33 -2.49 -37.78 -8.46
CA VAL A 33 -2.25 -37.21 -7.13
C VAL A 33 -2.41 -35.69 -7.24
N VAL A 34 -3.56 -35.19 -6.80
CA VAL A 34 -3.83 -33.75 -6.67
C VAL A 34 -3.23 -33.26 -5.35
N PRO A 35 -2.59 -32.08 -5.32
CA PRO A 35 -2.08 -31.51 -4.08
C PRO A 35 -3.23 -31.15 -3.13
N ASP A 36 -3.03 -31.37 -1.83
CA ASP A 36 -4.02 -31.04 -0.79
C ASP A 36 -4.21 -29.52 -0.63
N VAL A 37 -3.15 -28.73 -0.86
CA VAL A 37 -3.17 -27.27 -0.71
C VAL A 37 -2.42 -26.60 -1.85
N ILE A 38 -3.00 -25.55 -2.43
CA ILE A 38 -2.39 -24.73 -3.47
C ILE A 38 -2.21 -23.30 -2.96
N LEU A 39 -0.98 -22.84 -2.81
CA LEU A 39 -0.68 -21.45 -2.42
C LEU A 39 -0.71 -20.52 -3.63
N MET A 40 -1.42 -19.41 -3.51
CA MET A 40 -1.62 -18.41 -4.58
C MET A 40 -0.80 -17.13 -4.35
N LYS A 41 -0.82 -16.58 -3.13
CA LYS A 41 -0.24 -15.26 -2.83
C LYS A 41 0.34 -15.22 -1.41
N LYS A 42 1.46 -14.51 -1.20
CA LYS A 42 2.00 -14.22 0.14
C LYS A 42 1.11 -13.16 0.78
N SER A 43 0.65 -13.42 2.00
CA SER A 43 -0.08 -12.44 2.79
C SER A 43 0.91 -11.62 3.61
N TYR A 44 0.76 -10.31 3.53
CA TYR A 44 1.51 -9.36 4.34
C TYR A 44 0.65 -8.75 5.45
N GLU A 45 -0.55 -9.29 5.68
CA GLU A 45 -1.55 -8.70 6.57
C GLU A 45 -1.02 -8.51 7.99
N GLU A 46 -0.38 -9.52 8.57
CA GLU A 46 0.19 -9.43 9.92
C GLU A 46 1.21 -8.29 10.04
N LYS A 47 2.13 -8.20 9.06
CA LYS A 47 3.14 -7.13 9.01
C LYS A 47 2.50 -5.76 8.76
N ARG A 48 1.46 -5.68 7.94
CA ARG A 48 0.67 -4.46 7.72
C ARG A 48 -0.01 -4.01 9.01
N GLN A 49 -0.57 -4.92 9.81
CA GLN A 49 -1.16 -4.59 11.11
C GLN A 49 -0.12 -4.02 12.08
N ARG A 50 1.11 -4.55 12.11
CA ARG A 50 2.21 -4.00 12.94
C ARG A 50 2.68 -2.61 12.50
N LYS A 51 2.47 -2.24 11.24
CA LYS A 51 2.83 -0.93 10.68
C LYS A 51 1.64 0.03 10.57
N LEU A 52 0.44 -0.40 10.95
CA LEU A 52 -0.76 0.43 10.94
C LEU A 52 -0.56 1.65 11.86
N GLY A 53 -0.85 2.85 11.34
CA GLY A 53 -0.65 4.11 12.05
C GLY A 53 0.79 4.66 12.05
N LYS A 54 1.76 3.97 11.42
CA LYS A 54 3.09 4.54 11.18
C LYS A 54 3.07 5.41 9.91
N PRO A 55 3.74 6.57 9.90
CA PRO A 55 3.82 7.40 8.70
C PRO A 55 4.56 6.68 7.58
N ARG A 56 4.11 6.90 6.34
CA ARG A 56 4.80 6.42 5.11
C ARG A 56 5.91 7.41 4.73
N ALA A 57 6.95 6.92 4.06
CA ALA A 57 8.06 7.74 3.55
C ALA A 57 7.67 8.66 2.37
N TRP A 58 6.48 8.47 1.83
CA TRP A 58 5.94 9.18 0.68
C TRP A 58 4.51 9.65 0.94
N LYS A 59 4.08 10.66 0.20
CA LYS A 59 2.73 11.24 0.23
C LYS A 59 2.22 11.53 -1.17
N LEU A 60 0.90 11.53 -1.34
CA LEU A 60 0.21 12.07 -2.52
C LEU A 60 -0.20 13.51 -2.25
N LYS A 61 -0.19 14.34 -3.29
CA LYS A 61 -0.80 15.66 -3.25
C LYS A 61 -2.16 15.58 -3.94
N SER A 62 -3.24 15.83 -3.20
CA SER A 62 -4.55 16.07 -3.78
C SER A 62 -4.64 17.54 -4.21
N LEU A 63 -5.22 17.78 -5.38
CA LEU A 63 -5.67 19.13 -5.72
C LEU A 63 -6.94 19.41 -4.91
N GLY A 64 -7.10 20.64 -4.42
CA GLY A 64 -8.32 21.07 -3.74
C GLY A 64 -9.51 20.94 -4.70
N MET A 65 -10.23 19.83 -4.62
CA MET A 65 -11.49 19.66 -5.33
C MET A 65 -12.57 20.34 -4.50
N GLU A 66 -13.37 21.22 -5.10
CA GLU A 66 -14.58 21.74 -4.47
C GLU A 66 -15.57 20.59 -4.33
N VAL A 67 -15.56 19.93 -3.18
CA VAL A 67 -16.54 18.90 -2.84
C VAL A 67 -17.76 19.63 -2.33
N ASP A 68 -18.87 19.53 -3.03
CA ASP A 68 -20.13 20.16 -2.64
C ASP A 68 -20.58 19.59 -1.28
N ASP A 69 -20.40 20.38 -0.21
CA ASP A 69 -20.75 20.02 1.18
C ASP A 69 -22.28 19.91 1.41
N THR A 70 -23.07 20.01 0.34
CA THR A 70 -24.53 19.99 0.34
C THR A 70 -25.13 18.61 0.58
N THR A 71 -24.33 17.54 0.50
CA THR A 71 -24.77 16.21 0.92
C THR A 71 -24.34 16.00 2.36
N THR A 72 -25.32 15.93 3.26
CA THR A 72 -25.15 15.54 4.66
C THR A 72 -24.45 14.17 4.75
N LYS A 73 -23.11 14.16 4.64
CA LYS A 73 -22.28 12.96 4.69
C LYS A 73 -22.40 12.38 6.08
N GLY A 74 -23.07 11.24 6.19
CA GLY A 74 -23.08 10.48 7.45
C GLY A 74 -21.67 10.02 7.78
N ARG A 75 -21.31 9.98 9.07
CA ARG A 75 -20.01 9.50 9.59
C ARG A 75 -19.52 8.19 8.96
N ASN A 76 -20.45 7.31 8.59
CA ASN A 76 -20.17 6.04 7.92
C ASN A 76 -19.61 6.18 6.49
N GLU A 77 -19.92 7.25 5.75
CA GLU A 77 -19.39 7.46 4.41
C GLU A 77 -17.98 8.05 4.42
N GLU A 78 -17.63 8.77 5.47
CA GLU A 78 -16.28 9.29 5.69
C GLU A 78 -15.33 8.14 6.04
N GLU A 79 -15.71 7.31 7.02
CA GLU A 79 -14.95 6.10 7.41
C GLU A 79 -14.71 5.15 6.22
N LYS A 80 -15.69 5.03 5.31
CA LYS A 80 -15.53 4.26 4.07
C LYS A 80 -14.53 4.87 3.11
N ARG A 81 -14.59 6.18 2.88
CA ARG A 81 -13.64 6.88 2.00
C ARG A 81 -12.22 6.75 2.54
N ASP A 82 -12.03 6.89 3.84
CA ASP A 82 -10.71 6.74 4.47
C ASP A 82 -10.17 5.31 4.29
N SER A 83 -11.04 4.31 4.47
CA SER A 83 -10.69 2.90 4.28
C SER A 83 -10.33 2.58 2.82
N GLU A 84 -11.10 3.10 1.87
CA GLU A 84 -10.84 2.96 0.44
C GLU A 84 -9.54 3.67 0.02
N TYR A 85 -9.29 4.86 0.59
CA TYR A 85 -8.06 5.60 0.35
C TYR A 85 -6.83 4.86 0.90
N GLU A 86 -6.88 4.32 2.12
CA GLU A 86 -5.80 3.49 2.66
C GLU A 86 -5.58 2.23 1.83
N GLN A 87 -6.64 1.61 1.32
CA GLN A 87 -6.51 0.47 0.41
C GLN A 87 -5.81 0.86 -0.89
N PHE A 88 -6.17 1.99 -1.47
CA PHE A 88 -5.49 2.53 -2.63
C PHE A 88 -3.99 2.79 -2.39
N LEU A 89 -3.61 3.38 -1.24
CA LEU A 89 -2.19 3.57 -0.90
C LEU A 89 -1.43 2.24 -0.78
N ARG A 90 -2.07 1.20 -0.23
CA ARG A 90 -1.47 -0.15 -0.14
C ARG A 90 -1.27 -0.81 -1.51
N ASP A 91 -2.19 -0.56 -2.43
CA ASP A 91 -2.15 -1.05 -3.79
C ASP A 91 -0.99 -0.41 -4.58
N LEU A 92 -0.73 0.90 -4.37
CA LEU A 92 0.43 1.58 -4.96
C LEU A 92 1.77 1.00 -4.49
N GLU A 93 1.88 0.61 -3.22
CA GLU A 93 3.08 -0.05 -2.70
C GLU A 93 3.31 -1.43 -3.35
N GLU A 94 2.24 -2.16 -3.62
CA GLU A 94 2.32 -3.54 -4.10
C GLU A 94 2.48 -3.64 -5.61
N ASN A 95 1.89 -2.72 -6.38
CA ASN A 95 1.90 -2.79 -7.83
C ASN A 95 2.66 -1.62 -8.49
N PRO A 96 3.84 -1.88 -9.08
CA PRO A 96 4.59 -0.85 -9.81
C PRO A 96 3.82 -0.27 -11.00
N GLU A 97 2.98 -1.07 -11.67
CA GLU A 97 2.20 -0.60 -12.83
C GLU A 97 1.19 0.48 -12.43
N MET A 98 0.65 0.40 -11.21
CA MET A 98 -0.25 1.44 -10.70
C MET A 98 0.47 2.75 -10.39
N ARG A 99 1.77 2.70 -10.10
CA ARG A 99 2.59 3.89 -9.80
C ARG A 99 2.98 4.68 -11.04
N PHE A 100 3.01 4.05 -12.21
CA PHE A 100 3.56 4.65 -13.44
C PHE A 100 2.95 6.01 -13.81
N ASN A 101 1.67 6.24 -13.50
CA ASN A 101 0.95 7.49 -13.82
C ASN A 101 0.63 8.34 -12.58
N ILE A 102 1.32 8.11 -11.45
CA ILE A 102 1.03 8.80 -10.18
C ILE A 102 2.28 9.50 -9.66
N SER A 103 2.16 10.79 -9.38
CA SER A 103 3.23 11.58 -8.78
C SER A 103 3.31 11.32 -7.28
N LEU A 104 4.39 10.67 -6.86
CA LEU A 104 4.69 10.35 -5.45
C LEU A 104 5.72 11.36 -4.93
N TYR A 105 5.45 11.97 -3.78
CA TYR A 105 6.33 12.97 -3.17
C TYR A 105 6.95 12.44 -1.89
N ARG A 106 8.15 12.91 -1.55
CA ARG A 106 8.78 12.59 -0.27
C ARG A 106 7.98 13.16 0.91
N ASN A 107 7.86 12.37 1.97
CA ASN A 107 7.29 12.83 3.25
C ASN A 107 8.41 13.28 4.19
N GLU A 108 8.41 14.56 4.59
CA GLU A 108 9.42 15.12 5.51
C GLU A 108 9.20 14.73 6.97
N GLU A 109 7.95 14.44 7.35
CA GLU A 109 7.60 14.00 8.70
C GLU A 109 8.01 12.55 8.97
N TYR A 110 8.37 11.80 7.91
CA TYR A 110 8.85 10.45 8.04
C TYR A 110 10.26 10.44 8.62
N GLN A 111 10.38 10.08 9.90
CA GLN A 111 11.66 9.75 10.51
C GLN A 111 11.93 8.25 10.37
N PRO A 112 12.95 7.83 9.60
CA PRO A 112 13.40 6.45 9.59
C PRO A 112 13.94 6.14 10.98
N SER A 113 13.16 5.41 11.79
CA SER A 113 13.67 4.94 13.08
C SER A 113 14.69 3.84 12.82
N GLU A 114 15.95 4.06 13.21
CA GLU A 114 17.08 3.15 13.00
C GLU A 114 16.82 1.72 13.51
N MET A 115 15.93 1.56 14.51
CA MET A 115 15.55 0.25 15.06
C MET A 115 14.71 -0.64 14.14
N VAL A 116 14.05 -0.09 13.11
CA VAL A 116 13.12 -0.86 12.25
C VAL A 116 13.86 -1.55 11.09
N SER A 117 15.03 -1.03 10.70
CA SER A 117 15.80 -1.56 9.58
C SER A 117 16.53 -2.88 9.87
N VAL A 118 16.74 -3.24 11.15
CA VAL A 118 17.67 -4.32 11.54
C VAL A 118 16.99 -5.59 12.03
N THR A 119 15.67 -5.58 12.27
CA THR A 119 14.97 -6.73 12.89
C THR A 119 13.91 -7.38 12.01
N ASP A 120 13.37 -6.69 11.00
CA ASP A 120 12.31 -7.20 10.12
C ASP A 120 12.86 -7.35 8.69
N GLY A 121 13.71 -8.36 8.49
CA GLY A 121 14.33 -8.69 7.20
C GLY A 121 13.36 -9.21 6.14
N GLU A 122 12.09 -8.78 6.20
CA GLU A 122 11.04 -9.14 5.27
C GLU A 122 10.31 -7.88 4.81
N ASP A 123 10.93 -7.20 3.85
CA ASP A 123 10.40 -5.97 3.27
C ASP A 123 8.97 -6.19 2.75
N LEU A 124 8.04 -5.48 3.37
CA LEU A 124 6.76 -5.19 2.73
C LEU A 124 7.05 -4.58 1.36
N PRO A 125 6.23 -4.91 0.34
CA PRO A 125 6.22 -4.11 -0.88
C PRO A 125 6.13 -2.64 -0.49
N SER A 126 7.07 -1.84 -0.97
CA SER A 126 7.17 -0.42 -0.66
C SER A 126 7.59 0.34 -1.90
N VAL A 127 7.26 1.63 -1.93
CA VAL A 127 7.65 2.50 -3.04
C VAL A 127 9.17 2.75 -2.95
N PRO A 128 9.93 2.48 -4.02
CA PRO A 128 11.35 2.81 -4.07
C PRO A 128 11.58 4.31 -3.87
N LEU A 129 12.60 4.67 -3.10
CA LEU A 129 12.93 6.08 -2.82
C LEU A 129 13.31 6.85 -4.09
N ASP A 130 13.85 6.16 -5.09
CA ASP A 130 14.25 6.74 -6.39
C ASP A 130 13.04 7.18 -7.23
N GLU A 131 11.84 6.66 -6.95
CA GLU A 131 10.60 7.06 -7.62
C GLU A 131 9.99 8.33 -7.01
N LEU A 132 10.50 8.80 -5.87
CA LEU A 132 9.91 9.92 -5.13
C LEU A 132 10.41 11.28 -5.64
N LEU A 133 9.47 12.17 -5.93
CA LEU A 133 9.73 13.55 -6.27
C LEU A 133 10.09 14.36 -5.02
N ALA A 134 11.01 15.32 -5.18
CA ALA A 134 11.26 16.34 -4.17
C ALA A 134 10.01 17.20 -3.97
N ASP A 135 9.78 17.65 -2.74
CA ASP A 135 8.70 18.59 -2.48
C ASP A 135 9.09 19.95 -3.07
N LEU A 136 8.39 20.38 -4.13
CA LEU A 136 8.54 21.72 -4.68
C LEU A 136 7.55 22.63 -3.95
N ASP A 137 8.07 23.42 -3.01
CA ASP A 137 7.31 24.50 -2.39
C ASP A 137 7.52 25.78 -3.22
N LEU A 138 6.45 26.27 -3.82
CA LEU A 138 6.40 27.55 -4.52
C LEU A 138 5.74 28.57 -3.58
N SER A 139 6.28 28.69 -2.37
CA SER A 139 6.03 29.88 -1.56
C SER A 139 6.82 31.01 -2.21
N ASP A 140 6.09 31.99 -2.76
CA ASP A 140 6.64 33.26 -3.24
C ASP A 140 7.34 33.92 -2.04
N GLU A 141 8.64 33.68 -1.85
CA GLU A 141 9.47 34.53 -1.00
C GLU A 141 9.59 35.86 -1.74
N GLU A 142 8.64 36.75 -1.46
CA GLU A 142 8.62 38.13 -1.91
C GLU A 142 9.97 38.78 -1.57
N ASP A 143 10.81 38.91 -2.60
CA ASP A 143 12.12 39.56 -2.57
C ASP A 143 12.04 40.85 -1.76
N GLY A 144 12.80 40.92 -0.67
CA GLY A 144 12.79 42.03 0.26
C GLY A 144 13.05 43.37 -0.43
N GLU A 145 12.01 44.18 -0.57
CA GLU A 145 12.12 45.55 -1.06
C GLU A 145 12.83 46.41 0.01
N SER A 146 14.16 46.46 -0.09
CA SER A 146 14.98 47.48 0.54
C SER A 146 14.63 48.83 -0.09
N SER A 147 13.63 49.52 0.45
CA SER A 147 13.33 50.91 0.12
C SER A 147 13.70 51.83 1.28
N MET A 148 14.90 52.40 1.11
CA MET A 148 15.51 53.59 1.70
C MET A 148 14.60 54.46 2.57
N ARG A 149 14.96 54.59 3.86
CA ARG A 149 14.43 55.61 4.78
C ARG A 149 15.23 56.89 4.57
N GLU A 150 14.60 57.91 3.98
CA GLU A 150 15.03 59.32 4.08
C GLU A 150 14.39 60.00 5.29
#